data_AF-A0A7K1LCY3-F1
#
_entry.id   AF-A0A7K1LCY3-F1
#
_cell.length_a   1.000
_cell.length_b   1.000
_cell.length_c   1.000
_cell.angle_alpha   90.00
_cell.angle_beta   90.00
_cell.angle_gamma   90.00
#
_symmetry.space_group_name_H-M   'P 1'
#
loop_
_entity.id
_entity.type
_entity.pdbx_description
1 polymer ?
#
loop_
_entity_poly.entity_id
_entity_poly.type
_entity_poly.pdbx_seq_one_letter_code
_entity_poly.pdbx_strand_id
1 'polypeptide(L)'
;MHRELVIGYLDALAPELEVYGWRCVPTYRPEVILVRQPLLRVYGEHGAVTMVNVMAVPGGRWGFHEAAYGWSGFLFPCEGDIKDAAKGIDRFLRGRCAEQRA
;
A
#
# COMPACT_ATOMS: atom_id res chain seq x y z
N MET A 1 2.89 -18.96 5.35
CA MET A 1 3.43 -19.10 3.97
C MET A 1 2.94 -17.99 3.01
N HIS A 2 2.46 -16.82 3.49
CA HIS A 2 1.90 -15.76 2.60
C HIS A 2 2.78 -14.51 2.47
N ARG A 3 3.96 -14.48 3.10
CA ARG A 3 4.83 -13.30 3.13
C ARG A 3 5.29 -12.89 1.73
N GLU A 4 5.77 -13.84 0.93
CA GLU A 4 6.27 -13.60 -0.43
C GLU A 4 5.16 -13.08 -1.36
N LEU A 5 3.94 -13.59 -1.19
CA LEU A 5 2.76 -13.12 -1.93
C LEU A 5 2.41 -11.67 -1.57
N VAL A 6 2.39 -11.34 -0.28
CA VAL A 6 2.21 -9.96 0.19
C VAL A 6 3.29 -9.05 -0.37
N ILE A 7 4.55 -9.48 -0.33
CA ILE A 7 5.68 -8.74 -0.90
C ILE A 7 5.50 -8.52 -2.40
N GLY A 8 5.07 -9.55 -3.13
CA GLY A 8 4.83 -9.46 -4.58
C GLY A 8 3.77 -8.42 -4.93
N TYR A 9 2.67 -8.36 -4.18
CA TYR A 9 1.64 -7.33 -4.39
C TYR A 9 2.14 -5.91 -4.08
N LEU A 10 2.92 -5.74 -3.01
CA LEU A 10 3.48 -4.44 -2.66
C LEU A 10 4.56 -3.99 -3.65
N ASP A 11 5.40 -4.91 -4.12
CA ASP A 11 6.42 -4.65 -5.15
C ASP A 11 5.78 -4.34 -6.51
N ALA A 12 4.62 -4.91 -6.82
CA ALA A 12 3.85 -4.56 -8.02
C ALA A 12 3.17 -3.18 -7.91
N LEU A 13 2.65 -2.83 -6.72
CA LEU A 13 1.96 -1.56 -6.49
C LEU A 13 2.90 -0.35 -6.50
N ALA A 14 4.08 -0.50 -5.88
CA ALA A 14 5.04 0.60 -5.69
C ALA A 14 5.37 1.39 -6.98
N PRO A 15 5.81 0.75 -8.09
CA PRO A 15 6.17 1.49 -9.30
C PRO A 15 4.97 2.20 -9.94
N GLU A 16 3.76 1.64 -9.85
CA GLU A 16 2.56 2.26 -10.41
C GLU A 16 2.15 3.50 -9.59
N LEU A 17 2.34 3.49 -8.27
CA LEU A 17 2.16 4.70 -7.46
C LEU A 17 3.26 5.75 -7.73
N GLU A 18 4.48 5.34 -8.03
CA GLU A 18 5.58 6.25 -8.37
C GLU A 18 5.29 7.03 -9.67
N VAL A 19 4.58 6.44 -10.63
CA VAL A 19 4.09 7.15 -11.83
C VAL A 19 3.19 8.34 -11.47
N TYR A 20 2.45 8.26 -10.35
CA TYR A 20 1.59 9.34 -9.86
C TYR A 20 2.33 10.39 -9.00
N GLY A 21 3.64 10.24 -8.84
CA GLY A 21 4.51 11.17 -8.08
C GLY A 21 4.64 10.84 -6.60
N TRP A 22 4.20 9.65 -6.16
CA TRP A 22 4.41 9.20 -4.78
C TRP A 22 5.80 8.59 -4.63
N ARG A 23 6.44 8.78 -3.47
CA ARG A 23 7.66 8.03 -3.14
C ARG A 23 7.31 6.81 -2.30
N CYS A 24 7.64 5.63 -2.81
CA CYS A 24 7.31 4.34 -2.19
C CYS A 24 8.56 3.74 -1.52
N VAL A 25 8.49 3.42 -0.23
CA VAL A 25 9.60 2.84 0.53
C VAL A 25 9.18 1.49 1.13
N PRO A 26 9.68 0.36 0.60
CA PRO A 26 9.38 -0.96 1.14
C PRO A 26 10.10 -1.18 2.48
N THR A 27 9.37 -1.63 3.50
CA THR A 27 9.92 -1.92 4.86
C THR A 27 10.44 -3.34 5.01
N TYR A 28 10.31 -4.17 3.98
CA TYR A 28 10.48 -5.62 4.01
C TYR A 28 11.68 -6.12 3.20
N ARG A 29 12.58 -5.20 2.80
CA ARG A 29 13.85 -5.58 2.17
C ARG A 29 14.77 -6.21 3.24
N PRO A 30 15.42 -7.36 2.95
CA PRO A 30 15.94 -8.29 3.94
C PRO A 30 17.22 -7.87 4.67
N GLU A 31 17.75 -6.67 4.45
CA GLU A 31 19.13 -6.37 4.84
C GLU A 31 19.31 -5.99 6.32
N VAL A 32 18.26 -5.65 7.08
CA VAL A 32 18.48 -5.19 8.48
C VAL A 32 17.41 -5.62 9.51
N ILE A 33 16.12 -5.77 9.16
CA ILE A 33 15.07 -6.04 10.16
C ILE A 33 14.01 -7.00 9.61
N LEU A 34 13.79 -8.13 10.30
CA LEU A 34 12.63 -8.99 10.07
C LEU A 34 11.35 -8.28 10.56
N VAL A 35 10.73 -7.47 9.70
CA VAL A 35 9.41 -6.90 9.99
C VAL A 35 8.34 -7.99 10.00
N ARG A 36 7.46 -8.04 11.02
CA ARG A 36 6.40 -9.06 11.13
C ARG A 36 5.39 -9.00 9.98
N GLN A 37 5.03 -7.80 9.54
CA GLN A 37 4.16 -7.56 8.39
C GLN A 37 4.92 -6.71 7.37
N PRO A 38 5.02 -7.14 6.10
CA PRO A 38 5.52 -6.28 5.03
C PRO A 38 4.60 -5.07 4.87
N LEU A 39 5.17 -3.87 4.97
CA LEU A 39 4.48 -2.60 4.73
C LEU A 39 5.18 -1.84 3.60
N LEU A 40 4.40 -1.15 2.78
CA LEU A 40 4.89 -0.13 1.86
C LEU A 40 4.60 1.25 2.44
N ARG A 41 5.64 2.01 2.75
CA ARG A 41 5.47 3.38 3.24
C ARG A 41 5.37 4.32 2.05
N VAL A 42 4.31 5.13 2.02
CA VAL A 42 4.02 6.05 0.91
C VAL A 42 4.19 7.49 1.37
N TYR A 43 5.00 8.24 0.63
CA TYR A 43 5.29 9.65 0.91
C TYR A 43 4.77 10.52 -0.23
N GLY A 44 4.19 11.65 0.16
CA GLY A 44 3.93 12.79 -0.72
C GLY A 44 4.97 13.87 -0.51
N GLU A 45 4.78 15.01 -1.18
CA GLU A 45 5.69 16.15 -1.13
C GLU A 45 5.94 16.68 0.31
N HIS A 46 4.97 16.52 1.21
CA HIS A 46 5.02 17.10 2.57
C HIS A 46 5.34 16.07 3.67
N GLY A 47 5.71 14.84 3.29
CA GLY A 47 6.08 13.79 4.25
C GLY A 47 5.32 12.48 4.05
N ALA A 48 5.34 11.63 5.10
CA ALA A 48 4.69 10.32 5.05
C ALA A 48 3.17 10.50 5.07
N VAL A 49 2.50 9.98 4.04
CA VAL A 49 1.03 10.05 3.93
C VAL A 49 0.40 8.89 4.66
N THR A 50 0.88 7.68 4.40
CA THR A 50 0.35 6.46 5.03
C THR A 50 1.31 5.26 4.87
N MET A 51 0.93 4.14 5.47
CA MET A 51 1.54 2.82 5.24
C MET A 51 0.48 1.90 4.64
N VAL A 52 0.81 1.26 3.53
CA VAL A 52 -0.04 0.26 2.87
C VAL A 52 0.43 -1.13 3.26
N ASN A 53 -0.50 -2.02 3.56
CA ASN A 53 -0.24 -3.45 3.72
C ASN A 53 -1.17 -4.27 2.81
N VAL A 54 -0.95 -5.58 2.77
CA VAL A 54 -1.83 -6.52 2.07
C VAL A 54 -2.35 -7.54 3.05
N MET A 55 -3.65 -7.76 3.06
CA MET A 55 -4.34 -8.67 3.97
C MET A 55 -5.32 -9.55 3.21
N ALA A 56 -5.54 -10.76 3.74
CA ALA A 56 -6.59 -11.63 3.23
C ALA A 56 -7.96 -11.03 3.56
N VAL A 57 -8.88 -11.09 2.60
CA VAL A 57 -10.27 -10.65 2.74
C VAL A 57 -11.22 -11.85 2.54
N PRO A 58 -12.50 -11.76 2.99
CA PRO A 58 -13.45 -12.85 2.82
C PRO A 58 -13.53 -13.37 1.38
N GLY A 59 -13.61 -14.69 1.22
CA GLY A 59 -13.64 -15.34 -0.09
C GLY A 59 -12.27 -15.77 -0.65
N GLY A 60 -11.22 -15.81 0.20
CA GLY A 60 -9.89 -16.29 -0.19
C GLY A 60 -9.10 -15.32 -1.07
N ARG A 61 -9.52 -14.05 -1.07
CA ARG A 61 -8.95 -12.95 -1.84
C ARG A 61 -7.98 -12.11 -1.01
N TRP A 62 -7.29 -11.19 -1.66
CA TRP A 62 -6.37 -10.26 -1.02
C TRP A 62 -6.76 -8.81 -1.32
N GLY A 63 -6.51 -7.91 -0.38
CA GLY A 63 -6.74 -6.48 -0.54
C GLY A 63 -5.54 -5.67 -0.11
N PHE A 64 -5.37 -4.51 -0.74
CA PHE A 64 -4.54 -3.43 -0.23
C PHE A 64 -5.31 -2.70 0.87
N HIS A 65 -4.64 -2.44 2.00
CA HIS A 65 -5.24 -1.68 3.10
C HIS A 65 -4.30 -0.60 3.63
N GLU A 66 -4.88 0.45 4.19
CA GLU A 66 -4.18 1.34 5.11
C GLU A 66 -3.88 0.61 6.42
N ALA A 67 -2.59 0.45 6.71
CA ALA A 67 -2.11 -0.36 7.82
C ALA A 67 -2.58 0.14 9.19
N ALA A 68 -2.81 1.45 9.35
CA ALA A 68 -3.28 2.05 10.60
C ALA A 68 -4.68 1.57 11.02
N TYR A 69 -5.51 1.09 10.08
CA TYR A 69 -6.90 0.72 10.32
C TYR A 69 -7.16 -0.79 10.18
N GLY A 70 -6.15 -1.61 9.93
CA GLY A 70 -6.30 -3.05 9.77
C GLY A 70 -7.39 -3.39 8.73
N TRP A 71 -8.31 -4.31 9.06
CA TRP A 71 -9.38 -4.70 8.15
C TRP A 71 -10.33 -3.55 7.77
N SER A 72 -10.54 -2.58 8.65
CA SER A 72 -11.32 -1.37 8.35
C SER A 72 -10.61 -0.43 7.37
N GLY A 73 -9.32 -0.65 7.10
CA GLY A 73 -8.52 0.14 6.18
C GLY A 73 -8.56 -0.32 4.73
N PHE A 74 -9.55 -1.11 4.30
CA PHE A 74 -9.60 -1.63 2.92
C PHE A 74 -9.59 -0.49 1.89
N LEU A 75 -8.67 -0.55 0.93
CA LEU A 75 -8.52 0.44 -0.14
C LEU A 75 -8.97 -0.12 -1.49
N PHE A 76 -8.44 -1.28 -1.87
CA PHE A 76 -8.68 -1.86 -3.19
C PHE A 76 -8.38 -3.36 -3.21
N PRO A 77 -9.09 -4.20 -4.00
CA PRO A 77 -8.72 -5.59 -4.19
C PRO A 77 -7.33 -5.73 -4.84
N CYS A 78 -6.58 -6.77 -4.48
CA CYS A 78 -5.31 -7.07 -5.15
C CYS A 78 -5.53 -7.80 -6.48
N GLU A 79 -6.69 -8.42 -6.69
CA GLU A 79 -7.02 -9.06 -7.96
C GLU A 79 -7.36 -8.02 -9.04
N GLY A 80 -6.96 -8.31 -10.28
CA GLY A 80 -7.22 -7.46 -11.43
C GLY A 80 -5.98 -6.71 -11.92
N ASP A 81 -6.20 -5.62 -12.64
CA ASP A 81 -5.12 -4.76 -13.13
C ASP A 81 -4.55 -3.91 -11.98
N ILE A 82 -3.24 -4.03 -11.75
CA ILE A 82 -2.53 -3.27 -10.73
C ILE A 82 -2.63 -1.76 -10.97
N LYS A 83 -2.80 -1.31 -12.22
CA LYS A 83 -2.97 0.11 -12.56
C LYS A 83 -4.29 0.67 -12.06
N ASP A 84 -5.35 -0.12 -12.11
CA ASP A 84 -6.64 0.28 -11.55
C ASP A 84 -6.56 0.42 -10.03
N ALA A 85 -5.85 -0.51 -9.38
CA ALA A 85 -5.57 -0.43 -7.95
C ALA A 85 -4.74 0.81 -7.60
N ALA A 86 -3.65 1.07 -8.33
CA ALA A 86 -2.81 2.24 -8.15
C ALA A 86 -3.59 3.55 -8.33
N LYS A 87 -4.47 3.62 -9.34
CA LYS A 87 -5.34 4.77 -9.57
C LYS A 87 -6.35 5.00 -8.44
N GLY A 88 -6.94 3.92 -7.92
CA GLY A 88 -7.84 3.99 -6.77
C GLY A 88 -7.12 4.49 -5.51
N ILE A 89 -5.92 3.93 -5.25
CA ILE A 89 -5.09 4.30 -4.11
C ILE A 89 -4.54 5.72 -4.26
N ASP A 90 -4.15 6.17 -5.45
CA ASP A 90 -3.75 7.56 -5.73
C ASP A 90 -4.84 8.56 -5.30
N ARG A 91 -6.09 8.31 -5.69
CA ARG A 91 -7.23 9.16 -5.31
C ARG A 91 -7.38 9.23 -3.79
N PHE A 92 -7.26 8.09 -3.11
CA PHE A 92 -7.30 8.03 -1.66
C PHE A 92 -6.16 8.86 -1.02
N LEU A 93 -4.92 8.68 -1.50
CA LEU A 93 -3.75 9.41 -0.99
C LEU A 93 -3.86 10.92 -1.18
N ARG A 94 -4.37 11.38 -2.34
CA ARG A 94 -4.63 12.81 -2.59
C ARG A 94 -5.67 13.38 -1.61
N GLY A 95 -6.71 12.61 -1.30
CA GLY A 95 -7.71 12.97 -0.28
C GLY A 95 -7.07 13.15 1.10
N ARG A 96 -6.23 12.20 1.52
CA ARG A 96 -5.51 12.27 2.81
C ARG A 96 -4.58 13.47 2.89
N CYS A 97 -3.86 13.80 1.82
CA CYS A 97 -3.01 14.99 1.77
C CYS A 97 -3.81 16.30 1.85
N ALA A 98 -5.01 16.34 1.27
CA ALA A 98 -5.88 17.51 1.38
C ALA A 98 -6.37 17.72 2.82
N GLU A 99 -6.74 16.64 3.52
CA GLU A 99 -7.11 16.68 4.94
C GLU A 99 -5.95 17.16 5.84
N GLN A 100 -4.70 16.79 5.54
CA GLN A 100 -3.53 17.21 6.31
C GLN A 100 -3.15 18.69 6.13
N ARG A 101 -3.71 19.37 5.12
CA ARG A 101 -3.47 20.79 4.84
C ARG A 101 -4.56 21.72 5.39
N ALA A 102 -5.68 21.17 5.87
CA ALA A 102 -6.80 21.90 6.45
C ALA A 102 -6.61 22.11 7.96
#